data_AF-A0A3D6AK99-F1
#
_entry.id   AF-A0A3D6AK99-F1
#
_cell.length_a   1.000
_cell.length_b   1.000
_cell.length_c   1.000
_cell.angle_alpha   90.00
_cell.angle_beta   90.00
_cell.angle_gamma   90.00
#
_symmetry.space_group_name_H-M   'P 1'
#
loop_
_entity.id
_entity.type
_entity.pdbx_description
1 polymer ?
#
loop_
_entity_poly.entity_id
_entity_poly.type
_entity_poly.pdbx_seq_one_letter_code
_entity_poly.pdbx_strand_id
1 'polypeptide(L)'
;GTPLNGTEPLDPLEFVRTIAVARITMPKARVRLSAGRQQMGEAVQALGFVAGANSIFYGERLLTTDNPDIDADRALLEKLGMQARGTAIAESTRELQ
;
A
#
# COMPACT_ATOMS: atom_id res chain seq x y z
N GLY A 1 -2.30 -26.74 -8.62
CA GLY A 1 -2.61 -25.68 -7.64
C GLY A 1 -1.48 -25.58 -6.63
N THR A 2 -1.30 -24.44 -5.98
CA THR A 2 -0.37 -24.33 -4.85
C THR A 2 -0.94 -25.10 -3.63
N PRO A 3 -0.11 -25.63 -2.72
CA PRO A 3 -0.60 -26.28 -1.50
C PRO A 3 -1.46 -25.38 -0.59
N LEU A 4 -1.37 -24.05 -0.78
CA LEU A 4 -2.15 -23.04 -0.06
C LEU A 4 -3.44 -22.63 -0.77
N ASN A 5 -3.74 -23.21 -1.93
CA ASN A 5 -4.98 -22.88 -2.64
C ASN A 5 -6.20 -23.41 -1.87
N GLY A 6 -7.16 -22.53 -1.57
CA GLY A 6 -8.39 -22.88 -0.84
C GLY A 6 -8.27 -22.81 0.69
N THR A 7 -7.18 -22.27 1.23
CA THR A 7 -7.10 -21.92 2.65
C THR A 7 -8.06 -20.78 2.99
N GLU A 8 -8.53 -20.74 4.23
CA GLU A 8 -9.38 -19.66 4.71
C GLU A 8 -8.67 -18.30 4.62
N PRO A 9 -9.36 -17.22 4.22
CA PRO A 9 -8.81 -15.88 4.26
C PRO A 9 -8.44 -15.46 5.69
N LEU A 10 -7.36 -14.69 5.83
CA LEU A 10 -6.96 -14.11 7.11
C LEU A 10 -7.97 -13.04 7.57
N ASP A 11 -8.24 -12.95 8.87
CA ASP A 11 -8.99 -11.83 9.44
C ASP A 11 -8.27 -10.50 9.11
N PRO A 12 -8.96 -9.51 8.50
CA PRO A 12 -8.38 -8.21 8.21
C PRO A 12 -7.70 -7.51 9.40
N LEU A 13 -8.20 -7.71 10.62
CA LEU A 13 -7.62 -7.12 11.82
C LEU A 13 -6.31 -7.81 12.25
N GLU A 14 -6.15 -9.11 11.97
CA GLU A 14 -4.87 -9.79 12.19
C GLU A 14 -3.79 -9.25 11.24
N PHE A 15 -4.18 -8.95 9.99
CA PHE A 15 -3.30 -8.29 9.04
C PHE A 15 -2.86 -6.90 9.53
N VAL A 16 -3.81 -6.06 9.97
CA VAL A 16 -3.51 -4.73 10.52
C VAL A 16 -2.64 -4.82 11.77
N ARG A 17 -2.91 -5.77 12.67
CA ARG A 17 -2.10 -6.02 13.86
C ARG A 17 -0.66 -6.39 13.50
N THR A 18 -0.47 -7.21 12.47
CA THR A 18 0.87 -7.60 12.00
C THR A 18 1.68 -6.38 11.55
N ILE A 19 1.03 -5.43 10.87
CA ILE A 19 1.67 -4.17 10.47
C ILE A 19 2.07 -3.34 11.69
N ALA A 20 1.18 -3.20 12.67
CA ALA A 20 1.47 -2.45 13.89
C ALA A 20 2.65 -3.05 14.66
N VAL A 21 2.70 -4.37 14.78
CA VAL A 21 3.82 -5.09 15.40
C VAL A 21 5.12 -4.83 14.64
N ALA A 22 5.10 -4.90 13.30
CA ALA A 22 6.28 -4.61 12.48
C ALA A 22 6.77 -3.16 12.68
N ARG A 23 5.86 -2.18 12.72
CA ARG A 23 6.21 -0.77 12.97
C ARG A 23 6.83 -0.58 14.36
N ILE A 24 6.22 -1.14 15.40
CA ILE A 24 6.69 -0.98 16.79
C ILE A 24 8.07 -1.63 16.97
N THR A 25 8.24 -2.85 16.47
CA THR A 25 9.49 -3.61 16.61
C THR A 25 10.62 -3.08 15.73
N MET A 26 10.28 -2.47 14.58
CA MET A 26 11.25 -1.93 13.61
C MET A 26 10.93 -0.47 13.25
N PRO A 27 11.11 0.49 14.18
CA PRO A 27 10.60 1.87 14.04
C PRO A 27 11.18 2.65 12.85
N LYS A 28 12.40 2.32 12.41
CA LYS A 28 13.08 2.98 11.29
C LYS A 28 12.87 2.26 9.94
N ALA A 29 12.29 1.08 9.94
CA ALA A 29 12.12 0.30 8.72
C ALA A 29 11.02 0.87 7.82
N ARG A 30 11.15 0.62 6.52
CA ARG A 30 10.04 0.78 5.57
C ARG A 30 9.15 -0.45 5.67
N VAL A 31 7.89 -0.24 6.06
CA VAL A 31 6.88 -1.29 6.12
C VAL A 31 5.99 -1.14 4.89
N ARG A 32 6.03 -2.14 3.99
CA ARG A 32 5.41 -2.05 2.67
C ARG A 32 4.17 -2.92 2.55
N LEU A 33 3.02 -2.31 2.31
CA LEU A 33 1.83 -3.05 1.86
C LEU A 33 2.07 -3.50 0.41
N SER A 34 2.16 -4.80 0.21
CA SER A 34 2.66 -5.39 -1.03
C SER A 34 1.57 -6.21 -1.71
N ALA A 35 1.71 -7.53 -1.75
CA ALA A 35 0.75 -8.43 -2.40
C ALA A 35 -0.59 -8.48 -1.67
N GLY A 36 -1.67 -8.75 -2.41
CA GLY A 36 -3.01 -8.98 -1.85
C GLY A 36 -3.82 -7.72 -1.54
N ARG A 37 -3.27 -6.51 -1.76
CA ARG A 37 -3.97 -5.24 -1.52
C ARG A 37 -5.31 -5.14 -2.24
N GLN A 38 -5.40 -5.63 -3.48
CA GLN A 38 -6.64 -5.62 -4.27
C GLN A 38 -7.78 -6.41 -3.62
N GLN A 39 -7.44 -7.44 -2.84
CA GLN A 39 -8.42 -8.25 -2.12
C GLN A 39 -8.82 -7.59 -0.78
N MET A 40 -8.12 -6.53 -0.37
CA MET A 40 -8.40 -5.77 0.84
C MET A 40 -9.28 -4.57 0.52
N GLY A 41 -10.40 -4.43 1.24
CA GLY A 41 -11.23 -3.24 1.15
C GLY A 41 -10.48 -1.96 1.54
N GLU A 42 -10.92 -0.82 1.00
CA GLU A 42 -10.32 0.50 1.23
C GLU A 42 -10.07 0.79 2.72
N ALA A 43 -11.03 0.46 3.58
CA ALA A 43 -10.92 0.65 5.03
C ALA A 43 -9.76 -0.14 5.67
N VAL A 44 -9.51 -1.37 5.21
CA VAL A 44 -8.41 -2.21 5.73
C VAL A 44 -7.07 -1.65 5.30
N GLN A 45 -6.98 -1.16 4.06
CA GLN A 45 -5.76 -0.50 3.58
C GLN A 45 -5.48 0.79 4.35
N ALA A 46 -6.50 1.61 4.58
CA ALA A 46 -6.40 2.82 5.41
C ALA A 46 -5.90 2.48 6.82
N LEU A 47 -6.49 1.46 7.46
CA LEU A 47 -6.03 0.98 8.77
C LEU A 47 -4.58 0.48 8.73
N GLY A 48 -4.15 -0.14 7.64
CA GLY A 48 -2.75 -0.55 7.45
C GLY A 48 -1.78 0.64 7.43
N PHE A 49 -2.15 1.75 6.78
CA PHE A 49 -1.35 2.98 6.83
C PHE A 49 -1.33 3.59 8.23
N VAL A 50 -2.48 3.67 8.91
CA VAL A 50 -2.58 4.17 10.30
C VAL A 50 -1.74 3.31 11.26
N ALA A 51 -1.74 1.99 11.06
CA ALA A 51 -0.95 1.04 11.86
C ALA A 51 0.56 1.19 11.67
N GLY A 52 1.01 1.85 10.60
CA GLY A 52 2.40 2.21 10.41
C GLY A 52 3.03 1.74 9.10
N ALA A 53 2.26 1.20 8.16
CA ALA A 53 2.76 1.03 6.81
C ALA A 53 3.05 2.39 6.15
N ASN A 54 4.16 2.48 5.42
CA ASN A 54 4.60 3.74 4.81
C ASN A 54 5.18 3.55 3.40
N SER A 55 4.81 2.46 2.74
CA SER A 55 5.23 2.14 1.39
C SER A 55 4.19 1.23 0.74
N ILE A 56 3.93 1.46 -0.53
CA ILE A 56 3.18 0.57 -1.43
C ILE A 56 3.97 0.40 -2.72
N PHE A 57 3.62 -0.60 -3.53
CA PHE A 57 4.02 -0.60 -4.93
C PHE A 57 3.12 0.38 -5.69
N TYR A 58 3.74 1.39 -6.28
CA TYR A 58 3.06 2.45 -7.03
C TYR A 58 3.79 2.65 -8.36
N GLY A 59 3.06 2.68 -9.46
CA GLY A 59 3.60 2.74 -10.83
C GLY A 59 2.73 1.97 -11.81
N GLU A 60 2.95 2.14 -13.11
CA GLU A 60 2.09 1.60 -14.19
C GLU A 60 2.16 0.08 -14.33
N ARG A 61 3.21 -0.55 -13.81
CA ARG A 61 3.42 -1.99 -13.84
C ARG A 61 3.96 -2.52 -12.52
N LEU A 62 3.53 -3.72 -12.15
CA LEU A 62 4.16 -4.56 -11.14
C LEU A 62 5.32 -5.34 -11.78
N LEU A 63 5.56 -6.60 -11.40
CA LEU A 63 6.70 -7.37 -11.91
C LEU A 63 6.54 -7.78 -13.39
N THR A 64 5.31 -8.03 -13.85
CA THR A 64 5.02 -8.47 -15.23
C THR A 64 3.66 -8.00 -15.77
N THR A 65 2.84 -7.31 -14.96
CA THR A 65 1.47 -6.90 -15.31
C THR A 65 1.29 -5.41 -15.09
N ASP A 66 0.35 -4.82 -15.82
CA ASP A 66 -0.11 -3.45 -15.54
C ASP A 66 -0.69 -3.38 -14.12
N ASN A 67 -0.49 -2.26 -13.46
CA ASN A 67 -0.96 -2.00 -12.11
C ASN A 67 -2.22 -1.15 -12.19
N PRO A 68 -3.43 -1.75 -12.11
CA PRO A 68 -4.69 -1.02 -12.21
C PRO A 68 -4.93 -0.10 -11.02
N ASP A 69 -4.09 -0.16 -9.99
CA ASP A 69 -4.35 0.46 -8.69
C ASP A 69 -3.84 1.90 -8.57
N ILE A 70 -3.20 2.49 -9.59
CA ILE A 70 -2.61 3.85 -9.47
C ILE A 70 -3.66 4.89 -9.06
N ASP A 71 -4.82 4.91 -9.72
CA ASP A 71 -5.84 5.92 -9.46
C ASP A 71 -6.57 5.68 -8.14
N ALA A 72 -6.81 4.41 -7.80
CA ALA A 72 -7.38 4.03 -6.51
C ALA A 72 -6.41 4.36 -5.36
N ASP A 73 -5.12 4.10 -5.54
CA ASP A 73 -4.06 4.41 -4.57
C ASP A 73 -3.93 5.92 -4.38
N ARG A 74 -3.96 6.69 -5.47
CA ARG A 74 -3.92 8.15 -5.41
C ARG A 74 -5.14 8.69 -4.64
N ALA A 75 -6.34 8.25 -5.00
CA ALA A 75 -7.57 8.68 -4.34
C ALA A 75 -7.57 8.32 -2.85
N LEU A 76 -7.08 7.13 -2.48
CA LEU A 76 -6.96 6.71 -1.09
C LEU A 76 -5.95 7.57 -0.33
N LEU A 77 -4.75 7.79 -0.89
CA LEU A 77 -3.73 8.63 -0.25
C LEU A 77 -4.21 10.07 -0.07
N GLU A 78 -4.91 10.63 -1.06
CA GLU A 78 -5.54 11.95 -0.97
C GLU A 78 -6.59 12.02 0.15
N LYS A 79 -7.51 11.05 0.23
CA LYS A 79 -8.50 10.96 1.32
C LYS A 79 -7.84 10.89 2.70
N LEU A 80 -6.70 10.22 2.81
CA LEU A 80 -5.93 10.09 4.05
C LEU A 80 -4.99 11.27 4.33
N GLY A 81 -4.88 12.24 3.42
CA GLY A 81 -3.97 13.37 3.53
C GLY A 81 -2.48 12.99 3.47
N MET A 82 -2.15 11.89 2.78
CA MET A 82 -0.80 11.34 2.68
C MET A 82 -0.14 11.72 1.35
N GLN A 83 1.17 11.96 1.38
CA GLN A 83 1.96 12.30 0.19
C GLN A 83 2.88 11.14 -0.22
N ALA A 84 2.83 10.74 -1.49
CA ALA A 84 3.78 9.79 -2.04
C ALA A 84 5.13 10.47 -2.32
N ARG A 85 6.22 9.93 -1.76
CA ARG A 85 7.59 10.36 -2.14
C ARG A 85 7.93 9.79 -3.51
N GLY A 86 7.61 10.55 -4.56
CA GLY A 86 7.89 10.21 -5.95
C GLY A 86 7.11 11.06 -6.96
N THR A 87 5.94 11.57 -6.58
CA THR A 87 5.11 12.46 -7.42
C THR A 87 5.63 13.90 -7.48
N ALA A 88 6.34 14.37 -6.45
CA ALA A 88 6.85 15.74 -6.38
C ALA A 88 7.90 16.09 -7.47
N ILE A 89 8.57 15.10 -8.06
CA ILE A 89 9.55 15.35 -9.14
C ILE A 89 8.86 15.56 -10.50
N ALA A 90 7.66 14.99 -10.69
CA ALA A 90 6.93 15.11 -11.95
C ALA A 90 6.19 16.45 -12.09
N GLU A 91 5.76 17.05 -10.98
CA GLU A 91 5.02 18.32 -11.00
C GLU A 91 5.96 19.54 -11.05
N SER A 92 7.11 19.51 -10.35
CA SER A 92 8.08 20.63 -10.37
C SER A 92 8.75 20.83 -11.75
N THR A 93 8.70 19.83 -12.63
CA THR A 93 9.24 19.92 -13.99
C THR A 93 8.23 20.53 -14.97
N ARG A 94 6.93 20.56 -14.63
CA ARG A 94 5.86 21.13 -15.47
C ARG A 94 5.61 22.62 -15.25
N GLU A 95 6.05 23.19 -14.14
CA GLU A 95 5.94 24.64 -13.87
C GLU A 95 7.14 25.46 -14.36
N LEU A 96 8.14 24.81 -14.99
CA LEU A 96 9.34 25.45 -15.53
C LEU A 96 9.44 25.36 -17.07
N GLN A 97 8.32 25.13 -17.76
CA GLN A 97 8.17 25.31 -19.21
C GLN A 97 7.03 26.28 -19.50
#